data_AF-A0A946AJF6-F1
#
_entry.id   AF-A0A946AJF6-F1
#
_cell.length_a   1.000
_cell.length_b   1.000
_cell.length_c   1.000
_cell.angle_alpha   90.00
_cell.angle_beta   90.00
_cell.angle_gamma   90.00
#
_symmetry.space_group_name_H-M   'P 1'
#
loop_
_entity.id
_entity.type
_entity.pdbx_description
1 polymer ?
#
loop_
_entity_poly.entity_id
_entity_poly.type
_entity_poly.pdbx_seq_one_letter_code
_entity_poly.pdbx_strand_id
1 'polypeptide(L)'
;MAEEYDPTTGLVIAEGWQLVRIHCGGCHSHALVTGQRADRQTWLDVIRWMQATQNLWQFDAATESGILDYLSANYPPQANRRRAPIPPSLRPPMDTNESR
;
A
#
# COMPACT_ATOMS: atom_id res chain seq x y z
N MET A 1 -1.37 20.75 -9.20
CA MET A 1 -2.76 20.67 -8.72
C MET A 1 -2.72 19.91 -7.41
N ALA A 2 -3.47 20.30 -6.39
CA ALA A 2 -3.48 19.56 -5.14
C ALA A 2 -4.22 18.22 -5.35
N GLU A 3 -3.63 17.11 -4.95
CA GLU A 3 -4.35 15.83 -4.88
C GLU A 3 -5.43 15.94 -3.80
N GLU A 4 -6.67 15.64 -4.20
CA GLU A 4 -7.80 15.56 -3.28
C GLU A 4 -7.89 14.14 -2.72
N TYR A 5 -8.20 14.03 -1.43
CA TYR A 5 -8.25 12.76 -0.72
C TYR A 5 -9.63 12.53 -0.12
N ASP A 6 -10.11 11.28 -0.17
CA ASP A 6 -11.32 10.89 0.53
C ASP A 6 -11.04 10.92 2.06
N PRO A 7 -11.79 11.72 2.85
CA PRO A 7 -11.47 11.94 4.26
C PRO A 7 -11.69 10.71 5.14
N THR A 8 -12.41 9.69 4.64
CA THR A 8 -12.69 8.46 5.40
C THR A 8 -11.62 7.41 5.18
N THR A 9 -11.16 7.25 3.94
CA THR A 9 -10.26 6.17 3.53
C THR A 9 -8.82 6.62 3.30
N GLY A 10 -8.59 7.92 3.10
CA GLY A 10 -7.29 8.47 2.72
C GLY A 10 -6.86 8.11 1.31
N LEU A 11 -7.77 7.58 0.48
CA LEU A 11 -7.52 7.30 -0.93
C LEU A 11 -7.46 8.61 -1.72
N VAL A 12 -6.52 8.71 -2.67
CA VAL A 12 -6.52 9.77 -3.69
C VAL A 12 -7.81 9.67 -4.51
N ILE A 13 -8.56 10.76 -4.63
CA ILE A 13 -9.76 10.85 -5.46
C ILE A 13 -9.33 10.99 -6.92
N ALA A 14 -9.35 9.87 -7.66
CA ALA A 14 -9.01 9.78 -9.08
C ALA A 14 -9.80 8.64 -9.74
N GLU A 15 -9.85 8.58 -11.06
CA GLU A 15 -10.56 7.50 -11.77
C GLU A 15 -10.22 6.10 -11.22
N GLY A 16 -11.24 5.28 -10.95
CA GLY A 16 -11.08 3.93 -10.37
C GLY A 16 -10.97 3.86 -8.84
N TRP A 17 -10.84 4.98 -8.12
CA TRP A 17 -10.67 4.97 -6.65
C TRP A 17 -11.80 4.28 -5.89
N GLN A 18 -13.04 4.38 -6.39
CA GLN A 18 -14.21 3.76 -5.76
C GLN A 18 -14.16 2.23 -5.82
N LEU A 19 -13.53 1.64 -6.85
CA LEU A 19 -13.34 0.19 -6.94
C LEU A 19 -12.45 -0.29 -5.79
N VAL A 20 -11.34 0.41 -5.53
CA VAL A 20 -10.47 0.12 -4.38
C VAL A 20 -11.18 0.38 -3.05
N ARG A 21 -11.97 1.46 -2.96
CA ARG A 21 -12.76 1.74 -1.75
C ARG A 21 -13.68 0.57 -1.40
N ILE A 22 -14.39 0.04 -2.39
CA ILE A 22 -15.37 -1.05 -2.22
C ILE A 22 -14.67 -2.39 -1.94
N HIS A 23 -13.66 -2.73 -2.73
CA HIS A 23 -13.10 -4.08 -2.71
C HIS A 23 -11.98 -4.29 -1.69
N CYS A 24 -11.23 -3.25 -1.33
CA CYS A 24 -10.05 -3.37 -0.45
C CYS A 24 -10.33 -2.99 1.01
N GLY A 25 -11.53 -2.51 1.34
CA GLY A 25 -11.92 -2.10 2.70
C GLY A 25 -12.60 -3.19 3.53
N GLY A 26 -12.87 -4.36 2.95
CA GLY A 26 -13.66 -5.41 3.62
C GLY A 26 -12.90 -6.20 4.70
N CYS A 27 -11.57 -6.28 4.60
CA CYS A 27 -10.75 -7.11 5.48
C CYS A 27 -9.77 -6.32 6.36
N HIS A 28 -9.36 -5.13 5.91
CA HIS A 28 -8.43 -4.25 6.62
C HIS A 28 -8.67 -2.79 6.23
N SER A 29 -8.03 -1.87 6.96
CA SER A 29 -8.08 -0.44 6.63
C SER A 29 -7.42 -0.13 5.28
N HIS A 30 -7.94 0.89 4.58
CA HIS A 30 -7.32 1.45 3.37
C HIS A 30 -5.93 2.04 3.65
N ALA A 31 -5.60 2.37 4.90
CA ALA A 31 -4.26 2.82 5.28
C ALA A 31 -3.17 1.80 4.94
N LEU A 32 -3.47 0.49 4.97
CA LEU A 32 -2.53 -0.55 4.55
C LEU A 32 -2.31 -0.52 3.03
N VAL A 33 -3.34 -0.20 2.26
CA VAL A 33 -3.26 -0.06 0.80
C VAL A 33 -2.46 1.19 0.44
N THR A 34 -2.82 2.34 1.01
CA THR A 34 -2.18 3.63 0.73
C THR A 34 -0.77 3.75 1.29
N GLY A 35 -0.36 2.86 2.20
CA GLY A 35 1.01 2.73 2.69
C GLY A 35 1.94 1.98 1.73
N GLN A 36 1.41 1.14 0.84
CA GLN A 36 2.20 0.33 -0.09
C GLN A 36 2.52 1.08 -1.38
N ARG A 37 3.60 0.70 -2.06
CA ARG A 37 4.05 1.28 -3.33
C ARG A 37 4.51 0.16 -4.24
N ALA A 38 3.87 0.00 -5.38
CA ALA A 38 4.11 -1.12 -6.27
C ALA A 38 3.76 -0.76 -7.72
N ASP A 39 4.37 -1.45 -8.68
CA ASP A 39 3.98 -1.35 -10.08
C ASP A 39 2.74 -2.21 -10.35
N ARG A 40 2.20 -2.13 -11.56
CA ARG A 40 0.99 -2.87 -11.94
C ARG A 40 1.13 -4.38 -11.71
N GLN A 41 2.27 -4.96 -12.12
CA GLN A 41 2.48 -6.40 -12.01
C GLN A 41 2.54 -6.83 -10.55
N THR A 42 3.26 -6.09 -9.72
CA THR A 42 3.36 -6.36 -8.29
C THR A 42 2.00 -6.22 -7.60
N TRP A 43 1.19 -5.22 -7.97
CA TRP A 43 -0.18 -5.11 -7.47
C TRP A 43 -1.07 -6.30 -7.87
N LEU A 44 -0.94 -6.77 -9.12
CA LEU A 44 -1.62 -7.97 -9.58
C LEU A 44 -1.20 -9.19 -8.77
N ASP A 45 0.10 -9.37 -8.53
CA ASP A 45 0.62 -10.48 -7.73
C ASP A 45 0.09 -10.43 -6.28
N VAL A 46 -0.01 -9.23 -5.70
CA VAL A 46 -0.62 -9.03 -4.37
C VAL A 46 -2.09 -9.42 -4.37
N ILE A 47 -2.87 -9.01 -5.38
CA ILE A 47 -4.28 -9.41 -5.52
C ILE A 47 -4.40 -10.92 -5.67
N ARG A 48 -3.58 -11.55 -6.50
CA ARG A 48 -3.56 -13.01 -6.69
C ARG A 48 -3.20 -13.74 -5.40
N TRP A 49 -2.23 -13.24 -4.63
CA TRP A 49 -1.90 -13.77 -3.32
C TRP A 49 -3.07 -13.65 -2.33
N MET A 50 -3.75 -12.50 -2.28
CA MET A 50 -4.94 -12.31 -1.43
C MET A 50 -6.08 -13.24 -1.83
N GLN A 51 -6.29 -13.46 -3.14
CA GLN A 51 -7.30 -14.39 -3.63
C GLN A 51 -6.97 -15.83 -3.27
N ALA A 52 -5.70 -16.23 -3.36
CA ALA A 52 -5.25 -17.59 -3.05
C ALA A 52 -5.22 -17.90 -1.55
N THR A 53 -4.92 -16.90 -0.70
CA THR A 53 -4.60 -17.14 0.72
C THR A 53 -5.51 -16.43 1.71
N GLN A 54 -6.11 -15.29 1.34
CA GLN A 54 -6.91 -14.44 2.21
C GLN A 54 -8.40 -14.47 1.85
N ASN A 55 -8.81 -15.39 0.97
CA ASN A 55 -10.19 -15.57 0.52
C ASN A 55 -10.79 -14.30 -0.12
N LEU A 56 -9.95 -13.49 -0.79
CA LEU A 56 -10.45 -12.40 -1.63
C LEU A 56 -11.19 -13.02 -2.83
N TRP A 57 -12.38 -12.50 -3.13
CA TRP A 57 -13.17 -12.99 -4.25
C TRP A 57 -12.50 -12.68 -5.59
N GLN A 58 -12.92 -13.41 -6.63
CA GLN A 58 -12.50 -13.14 -7.99
C GLN A 58 -13.19 -11.88 -8.50
N PHE A 59 -12.42 -10.99 -9.11
CA PHE A 59 -12.96 -9.83 -9.81
C PHE A 59 -13.26 -10.20 -11.26
N ASP A 60 -14.24 -9.54 -11.88
CA ASP A 60 -14.33 -9.55 -13.33
C ASP A 60 -13.17 -8.74 -13.95
N ALA A 61 -12.92 -8.96 -15.23
CA ALA A 61 -11.77 -8.38 -15.92
C ALA A 61 -11.78 -6.84 -15.93
N ALA A 62 -12.96 -6.20 -16.00
CA ALA A 62 -13.06 -4.75 -16.04
C ALA A 62 -12.77 -4.15 -14.65
N THR A 63 -13.33 -4.74 -13.60
CA THR A 63 -13.07 -4.34 -12.21
C THR A 63 -11.59 -4.51 -11.86
N GLU A 64 -10.98 -5.64 -12.21
CA GLU A 64 -9.57 -5.88 -11.94
C GLU A 64 -8.67 -4.87 -12.65
N SER A 65 -8.91 -4.62 -13.94
CA SER A 65 -8.13 -3.62 -14.67
C SER A 65 -8.26 -2.24 -14.01
N GLY A 66 -9.47 -1.80 -13.69
CA GLY A 66 -9.69 -0.50 -13.06
C GLY A 66 -9.01 -0.36 -11.70
N ILE A 67 -9.00 -1.42 -10.88
CA ILE A 67 -8.26 -1.45 -9.61
C ILE A 67 -6.74 -1.31 -9.88
N LEU A 68 -6.20 -2.10 -10.81
CA LEU A 68 -4.78 -2.10 -11.13
C LEU A 68 -4.31 -0.77 -11.75
N ASP A 69 -5.13 -0.17 -12.63
CA ASP A 69 -4.89 1.12 -13.25
C ASP A 69 -4.80 2.21 -12.17
N TYR A 70 -5.79 2.26 -11.28
CA TYR A 70 -5.80 3.21 -10.17
C TYR A 70 -4.61 3.01 -9.22
N LEU A 71 -4.35 1.77 -8.77
CA LEU A 71 -3.30 1.50 -7.79
C LEU A 71 -1.90 1.83 -8.33
N SER A 72 -1.62 1.45 -9.58
CA SER A 72 -0.31 1.70 -10.19
C SER A 72 -0.09 3.17 -10.56
N ALA A 73 -1.14 3.91 -10.92
CA ALA A 73 -1.03 5.34 -11.22
C ALA A 73 -0.85 6.20 -9.96
N ASN A 74 -1.57 5.88 -8.88
CA ASN A 74 -1.63 6.73 -7.68
C ASN A 74 -0.67 6.27 -6.57
N TYR A 75 -0.28 4.99 -6.55
CA TYR A 75 0.66 4.43 -5.59
C TYR A 75 1.82 3.69 -6.27
N PRO A 76 2.53 4.34 -7.23
CA PRO A 76 3.62 3.71 -8.00
C PRO A 76 4.84 3.39 -7.12
N PRO A 77 5.77 2.54 -7.57
CA PRO A 77 7.04 2.35 -6.89
C PRO A 77 7.74 3.69 -6.67
N GLN A 78 8.31 3.87 -5.49
CA GLN A 78 9.12 5.06 -5.19
C GLN A 78 10.54 4.64 -4.86
N ALA A 79 11.51 5.30 -5.49
CA ALA A 79 12.90 5.09 -5.18
C ALA A 79 13.16 5.51 -3.73
N ASN A 80 13.61 4.54 -2.92
CA ASN A 80 14.28 4.79 -1.64
C ASN A 80 13.47 5.51 -0.53
N ARG A 81 12.44 4.85 0.00
CA ARG A 81 11.80 5.20 1.29
C ARG A 81 12.38 4.45 2.49
N ARG A 82 13.60 3.90 2.41
CA ARG A 82 14.20 3.30 3.61
C ARG A 82 14.33 4.40 4.65
N ARG A 83 13.81 4.13 5.85
CA ARG A 83 13.93 5.06 6.98
C ARG A 83 15.42 5.37 7.15
N ALA A 84 15.76 6.65 7.27
CA ALA A 84 17.13 7.05 7.53
C ALA A 84 17.65 6.33 8.79
N PRO A 85 18.94 5.94 8.83
CA PRO A 85 19.54 5.43 10.05
C PRO A 85 19.29 6.37 11.23
N ILE A 86 19.10 5.81 12.42
CA ILE A 86 18.92 6.61 13.65
C ILE A 86 20.16 7.50 13.83
N PRO A 87 20.01 8.83 13.97
CA PRO A 87 21.13 9.73 14.20
C PRO A 87 21.96 9.30 15.41
N PRO A 88 23.30 9.47 15.39
CA PRO A 88 24.15 9.07 16.51
C PRO A 88 23.73 9.60 17.88
N SER A 89 23.10 10.78 17.93
CA SER A 89 22.60 11.46 19.13
C SER A 89 21.34 10.83 19.73
N LEU A 90 20.61 10.02 18.97
CA LEU A 90 19.39 9.33 19.39
C LEU A 90 19.60 7.82 19.59
N ARG A 91 20.85 7.34 19.48
CA ARG A 91 21.18 5.96 19.80
C ARG A 91 21.21 5.79 21.33
N PRO A 92 20.67 4.71 21.89
CA PRO A 92 20.87 4.39 23.30
C PRO A 92 22.37 4.23 23.60
N PRO A 93 22.82 4.50 24.84
CA PRO A 93 24.18 4.20 25.23
C PRO A 93 24.44 2.71 25.00
N MET A 94 25.60 2.37 24.43
CA MET A 94 26.02 0.98 24.30
C MET A 94 26.36 0.50 25.71
N ASP A 95 25.57 -0.43 26.25
CA ASP A 95 25.88 -1.08 27.52
C ASP A 95 27.17 -1.89 27.34
N THR A 96 28.28 -1.41 27.91
CA THR A 96 29.60 -2.06 27.81
C THR A 96 29.74 -3.31 28.68
N ASN A 97 28.62 -3.88 29.16
CA ASN A 97 28.60 -5.01 30.08
C ASN A 97 27.75 -6.19 29.59
N GLU A 98 27.89 -6.56 28.33
CA GLU A 98 27.48 -7.90 27.85
C GLU A 98 28.65 -8.52 27.08
N SER A 99 29.62 -9.06 27.83
CA SER A 99 30.49 -10.11 27.31
C SER A 99 29.75 -11.44 27.46
N ARG A 100 29.18 -11.96 26.38
CA ARG A 100 29.01 -13.41 26.21
C ARG A 100 28.91 -13.82 24.75
#